data_AF-A0A7K4IXD6-F1
#
_entry.id   AF-A0A7K4IXD6-F1
#
_cell.length_a   1.000
_cell.length_b   1.000
_cell.length_c   1.000
_cell.angle_alpha   90.00
_cell.angle_beta   90.00
_cell.angle_gamma   90.00
#
_symmetry.space_group_name_H-M   'P 1'
#
loop_
_entity.id
_entity.type
_entity.pdbx_description
1 polymer ?
#
loop_
_entity_poly.entity_id
_entity_poly.type
_entity_poly.pdbx_seq_one_letter_code
_entity_poly.pdbx_strand_id
1 'polypeptide(L)'
;ACALVRAPPPRNAVRCQPDGSCFSAHLANSSYADARSACGRRQGSLAWVSGEPELRLLLALLADAAPGSAPSLFWVGLRKNPSACTDQGRPLRGFSWEGSGDGAAPREVPAALGRWAKEPVRSCVTTRCAGLHLATASGGGPGWGWKE
;
A
#
# COMPACT_ATOMS: atom_id res chain seq x y z
N ALA A 1 -7.88 -1.99 7.31
CA ALA A 1 -6.80 -1.01 7.00
C ALA A 1 -7.35 0.31 6.46
N CYS A 2 -6.64 1.42 6.62
CA CYS A 2 -7.02 2.79 6.22
C CYS A 2 -5.86 3.54 5.50
N ALA A 3 -6.14 4.74 4.97
CA ALA A 3 -5.22 5.87 4.66
C ALA A 3 -6.12 7.11 4.40
N LEU A 4 -5.92 8.32 4.94
CA LEU A 4 -7.06 9.12 5.47
C LEU A 4 -7.32 10.55 4.94
N VAL A 5 -8.55 11.13 5.09
CA VAL A 5 -8.95 12.58 4.94
C VAL A 5 -9.95 12.99 6.03
N ARG A 6 -9.97 14.29 6.34
CA ARG A 6 -11.00 15.03 7.09
C ARG A 6 -12.32 15.21 6.30
N ALA A 7 -12.94 14.12 5.88
CA ALA A 7 -14.31 14.05 5.38
C ALA A 7 -14.86 12.65 5.70
N PRO A 8 -16.16 12.45 5.96
CA PRO A 8 -16.70 11.10 6.01
C PRO A 8 -16.44 10.44 4.65
N PRO A 9 -15.73 9.29 4.59
CA PRO A 9 -15.48 8.64 3.32
C PRO A 9 -16.83 8.30 2.68
N PRO A 10 -17.04 8.61 1.38
CA PRO A 10 -18.27 8.24 0.72
C PRO A 10 -18.41 6.71 0.76
N ARG A 11 -19.65 6.20 0.80
CA ARG A 11 -19.96 4.80 1.16
C ARG A 11 -19.32 3.75 0.24
N ASN A 12 -18.79 4.15 -0.91
CA ASN A 12 -18.02 3.36 -1.86
C ASN A 12 -16.55 3.13 -1.47
N ALA A 13 -15.96 3.94 -0.58
CA ALA A 13 -14.53 3.90 -0.24
C ALA A 13 -14.17 2.87 0.85
N VAL A 14 -14.94 1.77 0.94
CA VAL A 14 -14.65 0.58 1.76
C VAL A 14 -14.92 -0.67 0.93
N ARG A 15 -14.07 -1.69 1.07
CA ARG A 15 -14.22 -3.03 0.51
C ARG A 15 -13.82 -4.05 1.56
N CYS A 16 -14.63 -5.10 1.76
CA CYS A 16 -14.37 -6.15 2.75
C CYS A 16 -14.28 -7.51 2.08
N GLN A 17 -13.48 -8.39 2.69
CA GLN A 17 -13.36 -9.80 2.34
C GLN A 17 -14.40 -10.65 3.12
N PRO A 18 -14.67 -11.89 2.70
CA PRO A 18 -15.59 -12.79 3.40
C PRO A 18 -15.18 -13.13 4.84
N ASP A 19 -13.90 -13.01 5.19
CA ASP A 19 -13.36 -13.22 6.54
C ASP A 19 -13.61 -12.03 7.50
N GLY A 20 -14.27 -10.97 7.02
CA GLY A 20 -14.55 -9.75 7.78
C GLY A 20 -13.41 -8.71 7.76
N SER A 21 -12.27 -9.01 7.14
CA SER A 21 -11.19 -8.02 6.97
C SER A 21 -11.58 -6.96 5.94
N CYS A 22 -11.38 -5.68 6.26
CA CYS A 22 -11.80 -4.56 5.42
C CYS A 22 -10.65 -3.62 5.06
N PHE A 23 -10.60 -3.21 3.79
CA PHE A 23 -9.82 -2.08 3.29
C PHE A 23 -10.69 -0.84 3.19
N SER A 24 -10.11 0.33 3.47
CA SER A 24 -10.76 1.62 3.26
C SER A 24 -9.77 2.61 2.66
N ALA A 25 -10.24 3.39 1.69
CA ALA A 25 -9.45 4.37 0.95
C ALA A 25 -9.90 5.78 1.29
N HIS A 26 -8.92 6.65 1.52
CA HIS A 26 -9.14 8.03 1.84
C HIS A 26 -7.87 8.84 1.48
N LEU A 27 -8.04 10.12 1.16
CA LEU A 27 -7.26 10.80 0.10
C LEU A 27 -6.30 11.93 0.54
N ALA A 28 -5.80 12.00 1.79
CA ALA A 28 -5.10 13.22 2.23
C ALA A 28 -3.66 13.18 1.79
N ASN A 29 -3.23 14.33 1.28
CA ASN A 29 -1.84 14.69 1.25
C ASN A 29 -1.32 14.77 2.70
N SER A 30 -0.66 13.70 3.15
CA SER A 30 -0.16 13.52 4.50
C SER A 30 1.12 12.68 4.47
N SER A 31 1.98 12.82 5.47
CA SER A 31 3.17 11.98 5.58
C SER A 31 2.78 10.53 5.86
N TYR A 32 3.69 9.59 5.58
CA TYR A 32 3.51 8.19 5.96
C TYR A 32 3.23 8.04 7.47
N ALA A 33 3.90 8.82 8.32
CA ALA A 33 3.73 8.76 9.77
C ALA A 33 2.34 9.25 10.20
N ASP A 34 1.84 10.32 9.58
CA ASP A 34 0.49 10.85 9.82
C ASP A 34 -0.57 9.86 9.35
N ALA A 35 -0.40 9.28 8.16
CA ALA A 35 -1.29 8.26 7.63
C ALA A 35 -1.34 7.06 8.60
N ARG A 36 -0.18 6.52 9.01
CA ARG A 36 -0.08 5.43 10.00
C ARG A 36 -0.78 5.76 11.31
N SER A 37 -0.53 6.94 11.88
CA SER A 37 -1.17 7.43 13.12
C SER A 37 -2.70 7.58 12.98
N ALA A 38 -3.16 8.11 11.84
CA ALA A 38 -4.59 8.30 11.58
C ALA A 38 -5.33 6.96 11.41
N CYS A 39 -4.66 5.93 10.86
CA CYS A 39 -5.16 4.55 10.80
C CYS A 39 -5.23 3.90 12.18
N GLY A 40 -4.18 4.04 12.98
CA GLY A 40 -4.13 3.53 14.36
C GLY A 40 -5.27 4.09 15.22
N ARG A 41 -5.59 5.38 15.07
CA ARG A 41 -6.75 6.03 15.72
C ARG A 41 -8.12 5.49 15.28
N ARG A 42 -8.19 4.60 14.29
CA ARG A 42 -9.39 3.86 13.84
C ARG A 42 -9.29 2.36 14.14
N GLN A 43 -8.45 1.98 15.10
CA GLN A 43 -8.25 0.58 15.52
C GLN A 43 -7.80 -0.32 14.35
N GLY A 44 -6.98 0.23 13.44
CA GLY A 44 -6.45 -0.51 12.30
C GLY A 44 -5.06 -0.04 11.87
N SER A 45 -4.52 -0.67 10.83
CA SER A 45 -3.21 -0.38 10.26
C SER A 45 -3.31 0.31 8.89
N LEU A 46 -2.16 0.75 8.36
CA LEU A 46 -2.00 0.90 6.91
C LEU A 46 -2.17 -0.47 6.22
N ALA A 47 -2.58 -0.46 4.96
CA ALA A 47 -2.92 -1.68 4.22
C ALA A 47 -1.69 -2.55 3.91
N TRP A 48 -1.85 -3.85 4.03
CA TRP A 48 -0.92 -4.85 3.50
C TRP A 48 -1.74 -5.88 2.71
N VAL A 49 -1.09 -6.64 1.83
CA VAL A 49 -1.74 -7.66 1.00
C VAL A 49 -0.91 -8.96 0.99
N SER A 50 -1.58 -10.09 1.13
CA SER A 50 -0.98 -11.44 1.13
C SER A 50 -0.84 -12.02 -0.27
N GLY A 51 -1.79 -11.73 -1.16
CA GLY A 51 -1.72 -12.17 -2.55
C GLY A 51 -2.46 -11.25 -3.51
N GLU A 52 -2.70 -11.79 -4.70
CA GLU A 52 -3.43 -11.13 -5.76
C GLU A 52 -4.92 -10.86 -5.45
N PRO A 53 -5.65 -11.68 -4.65
CA PRO A 53 -7.04 -11.37 -4.30
C PRO A 53 -7.18 -10.03 -3.54
N GLU A 54 -6.38 -9.82 -2.50
CA GLU A 54 -6.40 -8.61 -1.68
C GLU A 54 -5.87 -7.42 -2.48
N LEU A 55 -4.84 -7.62 -3.30
CA LEU A 55 -4.34 -6.59 -4.20
C LEU A 55 -5.43 -6.15 -5.21
N ARG A 56 -6.15 -7.09 -5.84
CA ARG A 56 -7.25 -6.76 -6.76
C ARG A 56 -8.36 -5.99 -6.05
N LEU A 57 -8.72 -6.38 -4.83
CA LEU A 57 -9.71 -5.69 -4.01
C LEU A 57 -9.26 -4.25 -3.65
N LEU A 58 -8.00 -4.08 -3.29
CA LEU A 58 -7.38 -2.78 -3.00
C LEU A 58 -7.29 -1.88 -4.25
N LEU A 59 -6.92 -2.43 -5.40
CA LEU A 59 -6.86 -1.69 -6.67
C LEU A 59 -8.24 -1.18 -7.09
N ALA A 60 -9.28 -2.02 -7.01
CA ALA A 60 -10.65 -1.63 -7.31
C ALA A 60 -11.14 -0.52 -6.35
N LEU A 61 -10.93 -0.70 -5.04
CA LEU A 61 -11.23 0.30 -4.03
C LEU A 61 -10.59 1.66 -4.31
N LEU A 62 -9.30 1.68 -4.71
CA LEU A 62 -8.58 2.92 -4.97
C LEU A 62 -9.04 3.60 -6.27
N ALA A 63 -9.39 2.82 -7.30
CA ALA A 63 -9.99 3.35 -8.53
C ALA A 63 -11.37 3.99 -8.26
N ASP A 64 -12.20 3.36 -7.43
CA ASP A 64 -13.51 3.87 -7.01
C ASP A 64 -13.42 5.10 -6.08
N ALA A 65 -12.34 5.22 -5.31
CA ALA A 65 -12.11 6.31 -4.37
C ALA A 65 -11.49 7.56 -5.04
N ALA A 66 -10.77 7.40 -6.15
CA ALA A 66 -10.13 8.49 -6.89
C ALA A 66 -10.44 8.44 -8.41
N PRO A 67 -11.72 8.43 -8.81
CA PRO A 67 -12.09 8.32 -10.22
C PRO A 67 -11.66 9.58 -11.00
N GLY A 68 -10.92 9.37 -12.10
CA GLY A 68 -10.60 10.43 -13.07
C GLY A 68 -9.51 11.44 -12.65
N SER A 69 -8.75 11.18 -11.58
CA SER A 69 -7.66 12.07 -11.13
C SER A 69 -6.27 11.59 -11.56
N ALA A 70 -5.29 12.50 -11.45
CA ALA A 70 -3.88 12.29 -11.81
C ALA A 70 -3.24 11.07 -11.11
N PRO A 71 -2.11 10.51 -11.63
CA PRO A 71 -1.39 9.41 -11.00
C PRO A 71 -1.20 9.62 -9.50
N SER A 72 -1.86 8.77 -8.71
CA SER A 72 -2.06 8.96 -7.28
C SER A 72 -1.29 7.91 -6.50
N LEU A 73 -0.55 8.35 -5.48
CA LEU A 73 0.21 7.50 -4.57
C LEU A 73 -0.55 7.34 -3.26
N PHE A 74 -0.90 6.10 -2.91
CA PHE A 74 -1.61 5.78 -1.67
C PHE A 74 -0.69 5.08 -0.70
N TRP A 75 -0.50 5.63 0.50
CA TRP A 75 0.32 4.98 1.52
C TRP A 75 -0.28 3.63 1.93
N VAL A 76 0.53 2.59 1.79
CA VAL A 76 0.29 1.24 2.32
C VAL A 76 1.32 0.98 3.42
N GLY A 77 1.20 -0.11 4.18
CA GLY A 77 2.11 -0.45 5.27
C GLY A 77 3.48 -0.93 4.80
N LEU A 78 3.95 -0.55 3.61
CA LEU A 78 5.17 -1.08 3.02
C LEU A 78 6.37 -0.23 3.46
N ARG A 79 7.24 -0.78 4.32
CA ARG A 79 8.38 -0.07 4.91
C ARG A 79 9.65 -0.91 4.86
N LYS A 80 10.76 -0.25 4.56
CA LYS A 80 12.12 -0.78 4.71
C LYS A 80 12.80 -0.07 5.87
N ASN A 81 13.24 -0.82 6.86
CA ASN A 81 13.98 -0.28 8.02
C ASN A 81 15.47 -0.05 7.69
N PRO A 82 16.23 0.65 8.54
CA PRO A 82 17.69 0.53 8.55
C PRO A 82 18.10 -0.95 8.70
N SER A 83 19.29 -1.30 8.24
CA SER A 83 19.82 -2.67 8.01
C SER A 83 19.09 -3.53 6.97
N ALA A 84 17.83 -3.24 6.63
CA ALA A 84 17.17 -3.86 5.47
C ALA A 84 17.69 -3.23 4.16
N CYS A 85 18.60 -3.94 3.48
CA CYS A 85 19.15 -3.55 2.19
C CYS A 85 18.12 -3.67 1.05
N THR A 86 18.22 -2.78 0.07
CA THR A 86 17.49 -2.90 -1.21
C THR A 86 18.02 -4.09 -2.01
N ASP A 87 17.22 -5.13 -2.20
CA ASP A 87 17.59 -6.40 -2.84
C ASP A 87 16.69 -6.69 -4.06
N GLN A 88 17.25 -6.61 -5.27
CA GLN A 88 16.49 -6.78 -6.52
C GLN A 88 16.04 -8.22 -6.77
N GLY A 89 16.63 -9.20 -6.09
CA GLY A 89 16.18 -10.59 -6.12
C GLY A 89 14.90 -10.85 -5.31
N ARG A 90 14.50 -9.90 -4.44
CA ARG A 90 13.29 -10.02 -3.59
C ARG A 90 12.10 -9.27 -4.19
N PRO A 91 10.87 -9.82 -4.12
CA PRO A 91 9.66 -9.16 -4.64
C PRO A 91 9.48 -7.73 -4.13
N LEU A 92 9.58 -7.52 -2.81
CA LEU A 92 9.44 -6.21 -2.19
C LEU A 92 10.76 -5.44 -2.01
N ARG A 93 11.85 -5.81 -2.68
CA ARG A 93 13.12 -5.04 -2.66
C ARG A 93 13.66 -4.73 -1.26
N GLY A 94 13.50 -5.68 -0.32
CA GLY A 94 13.88 -5.52 1.08
C GLY A 94 12.88 -4.75 1.96
N PHE A 95 11.82 -4.16 1.38
CA PHE A 95 10.68 -3.66 2.15
C PHE A 95 9.87 -4.84 2.73
N SER A 96 9.18 -4.57 3.82
CA SER A 96 8.31 -5.50 4.55
C SER A 96 7.01 -4.81 4.95
N TRP A 97 5.96 -5.57 5.19
CA TRP A 97 4.70 -5.06 5.72
C TRP A 97 4.81 -4.71 7.22
N GLU A 98 4.57 -3.44 7.57
CA GLU A 98 4.31 -3.02 8.94
C GLU A 98 3.01 -3.64 9.47
N GLY A 99 3.04 -4.07 10.73
CA GLY A 99 2.03 -4.95 11.32
C GLY A 99 2.60 -6.30 11.76
N SER A 100 3.86 -6.62 11.38
CA SER A 100 4.63 -7.75 11.91
C SER A 100 5.12 -7.54 13.37
N GLY A 101 4.23 -7.03 14.24
CA GLY A 101 4.38 -7.16 15.70
C GLY A 101 3.75 -8.49 16.14
N ASP A 102 2.43 -8.60 15.95
CA ASP A 102 1.60 -9.64 16.59
C ASP A 102 0.96 -10.62 15.57
N GLY A 103 1.64 -10.87 14.44
CA GLY A 103 1.35 -12.03 13.58
C GLY A 103 0.33 -11.87 12.44
N ALA A 104 -0.19 -10.68 12.17
CA ALA A 104 -1.19 -10.48 11.10
C ALA A 104 -0.59 -10.36 9.68
N ALA A 105 0.55 -9.70 9.52
CA ALA A 105 1.10 -9.39 8.20
C ALA A 105 1.98 -10.54 7.64
N PRO A 106 1.89 -10.84 6.32
CA PRO A 106 2.58 -11.97 5.71
C PRO A 106 4.09 -11.73 5.63
N ARG A 107 4.87 -12.73 6.07
CA ARG A 107 6.34 -12.72 6.02
C ARG A 107 6.88 -13.08 4.64
N GLU A 108 6.22 -14.01 3.98
CA GLU A 108 6.49 -14.41 2.60
C GLU A 108 5.55 -13.67 1.67
N VAL A 109 6.07 -13.22 0.52
CA VAL A 109 5.34 -12.37 -0.41
C VAL A 109 5.49 -12.95 -1.82
N PRO A 110 4.39 -13.37 -2.48
CA PRO A 110 4.45 -13.93 -3.83
C PRO A 110 5.14 -13.02 -4.84
N ALA A 111 5.86 -13.61 -5.80
CA ALA A 111 6.54 -12.88 -6.86
C ALA A 111 5.61 -11.99 -7.70
N ALA A 112 4.32 -12.36 -7.83
CA ALA A 112 3.29 -11.56 -8.48
C ALA A 112 3.08 -10.17 -7.83
N LEU A 113 3.34 -10.04 -6.52
CA LEU A 113 3.32 -8.76 -5.81
C LEU A 113 4.63 -7.96 -5.97
N GLY A 114 5.64 -8.48 -6.67
CA GLY A 114 6.98 -7.87 -6.80
C GLY A 114 7.11 -6.69 -7.76
N ARG A 115 6.01 -5.96 -8.00
CA ARG A 115 5.90 -4.98 -9.10
C ARG A 115 6.06 -3.53 -8.63
N TRP A 116 7.09 -2.87 -9.14
CA TRP A 116 7.42 -1.48 -8.81
C TRP A 116 7.14 -0.55 -10.00
N ALA A 117 6.50 0.59 -9.74
CA ALA A 117 6.28 1.64 -10.75
C ALA A 117 7.60 2.38 -11.09
N LYS A 118 8.51 2.43 -10.10
CA LYS A 118 9.92 2.80 -10.27
C LYS A 118 10.71 1.99 -9.25
N GLU A 119 11.84 1.43 -9.66
CA GLU A 119 12.74 0.69 -8.79
C GLU A 119 13.23 1.59 -7.62
N PRO A 120 13.16 1.13 -6.36
CA PRO A 120 13.46 1.95 -5.19
C PRO A 120 14.96 2.27 -5.07
N VAL A 121 15.29 3.28 -4.27
CA VAL A 121 16.68 3.70 -4.07
C VAL A 121 17.48 2.58 -3.40
N ARG A 122 18.67 2.27 -3.94
CA ARG A 122 19.59 1.32 -3.32
C ARG A 122 20.14 1.89 -2.01
N SER A 123 19.69 1.37 -0.88
CA SER A 123 20.07 1.82 0.46
C SER A 123 19.96 0.68 1.49
N CYS A 124 20.86 0.66 2.47
CA CYS A 124 20.81 -0.22 3.64
C CYS A 124 20.68 0.53 4.97
N VAL A 125 20.77 1.87 4.97
CA VAL A 125 20.97 2.67 6.20
C VAL A 125 19.81 3.60 6.54
N THR A 126 18.96 3.94 5.56
CA THR A 126 17.81 4.83 5.75
C THR A 126 16.52 4.03 5.85
N THR A 127 15.64 4.40 6.79
CA THR A 127 14.20 4.06 6.68
C THR A 127 13.65 4.58 5.36
N ARG A 128 12.87 3.75 4.66
CA ARG A 128 12.11 4.11 3.46
C ARG A 128 10.68 3.56 3.59
N CYS A 129 9.72 4.27 3.02
CA CYS A 129 8.32 3.88 2.99
C CYS A 129 7.84 3.90 1.54
N ALA A 130 6.87 3.06 1.21
CA ALA A 130 6.33 2.97 -0.14
C ALA A 130 4.81 3.00 -0.15
N GLY A 131 4.25 3.57 -1.21
CA GLY A 131 2.82 3.56 -1.50
C GLY A 131 2.49 2.70 -2.74
N LEU A 132 1.20 2.43 -2.91
CA LEU A 132 0.64 1.90 -4.15
C LEU A 132 0.39 3.09 -5.09
N HIS A 133 1.14 3.16 -6.18
CA HIS A 133 0.95 4.15 -7.23
C HIS A 133 -0.04 3.61 -8.26
N LEU A 134 -1.12 4.35 -8.52
CA LEU A 134 -2.00 4.11 -9.67
C LEU A 134 -1.56 4.99 -10.84
N ALA A 135 -1.49 4.40 -12.03
CA ALA A 135 -1.20 5.08 -13.28
C ALA A 135 -2.32 4.82 -14.29
N THR A 136 -2.72 5.85 -15.04
CA THR A 136 -3.57 5.68 -16.22
C THR A 136 -2.86 4.77 -17.23
N ALA A 137 -3.47 3.63 -17.57
CA ALA A 137 -2.88 2.63 -18.45
C ALA A 137 -2.86 3.10 -19.91
N SER A 138 -1.84 3.88 -20.26
CA SER A 138 -1.54 4.28 -21.64
C SER A 138 -0.52 3.32 -22.25
N GLY A 139 -1.02 2.22 -22.83
CA GLY A 139 -0.23 1.25 -23.59
C GLY A 139 0.22 0.00 -22.80
N GLY A 140 -0.65 -1.01 -22.73
CA GLY A 140 -0.31 -2.42 -22.49
C GLY A 140 0.17 -2.85 -21.10
N GLY A 141 0.82 -1.96 -20.32
CA GLY A 141 1.22 -2.25 -18.94
C GLY A 141 0.06 -2.07 -17.95
N PRO A 142 -0.07 -2.92 -16.90
CA PRO A 142 -1.13 -2.73 -15.92
C PRO A 142 -0.95 -1.41 -15.14
N GLY A 143 -2.04 -0.70 -14.84
CA GLY A 143 -2.02 0.68 -14.32
C GLY A 143 -1.60 0.87 -12.85
N TRP A 144 -0.60 0.16 -12.34
CA TRP A 144 -0.19 0.21 -10.93
C TRP A 144 1.29 -0.15 -10.68
N GLY A 145 1.79 0.11 -9.47
CA GLY A 145 3.05 -0.44 -8.96
C GLY A 145 3.43 0.17 -7.60
N TRP A 146 4.32 -0.46 -6.84
CA TRP A 146 4.89 0.14 -5.64
C TRP A 146 5.81 1.32 -5.99
N LYS A 147 5.85 2.34 -5.14
CA LYS A 147 6.70 3.52 -5.30
C LYS A 147 7.13 4.06 -3.95
N GLU A 148 8.44 4.26 -3.79
CA GLU A 148 9.07 5.01 -2.68
C GLU A 148 8.83 6.52 -2.83
#